data_AF-U4L5H1-F1
#
_entry.id   AF-U4L5H1-F1
#
_cell.length_a   1.000
_cell.length_b   1.000
_cell.length_c   1.000
_cell.angle_alpha   90.00
_cell.angle_beta   90.00
_cell.angle_gamma   90.00
#
_symmetry.space_group_name_H-M   'P 1'
#
loop_
_entity.id
_entity.type
_entity.pdbx_description
1 polymer ?
#
loop_
_entity_poly.entity_id
_entity_poly.type
_entity_poly.pdbx_seq_one_letter_code
_entity_poly.pdbx_strand_id
1 'polypeptide(L)'
;MRLYLIPITSRRTLIYGQRLNKITHAVPSYMDKVSAKAAKLWLSWESAEKGWQKKVAEYGNKLFDRIPYEEWALKSIPPLSARRPEELTTPSTPVEVIYPPSIISPSQIPSILRSLGTSSKAYHKRHLVWSCIGMPIVVPFALVPVIPNLPFFYLAYRAFCHWKALLGAKHLEWLATKAQENDAVLKAVGSNVLDAVYERRRLSAANRVGLDRRTDWMQGGRDGADRLLIEAEDAQEIAKALDFPELAVECERACKQISEEMKLPSNPAAAEKTSVPMHTEIVNEKPKSQ
;
A
#
# COMPACT_ATOMS: atom_id res chain seq x y z
N MET A 1 2.90 1.23 16.48
CA MET A 1 3.07 1.17 15.00
C MET A 1 3.07 2.59 14.45
N ARG A 2 3.71 2.84 13.31
CA ARG A 2 3.64 4.14 12.60
C ARG A 2 3.00 3.95 11.25
N LEU A 3 2.17 4.89 10.83
CA LEU A 3 1.60 4.95 9.49
C LEU A 3 2.28 6.10 8.73
N TYR A 4 2.67 5.87 7.49
CA TYR A 4 3.19 6.89 6.59
C TYR A 4 2.17 7.10 5.48
N LEU A 5 1.81 8.36 5.25
CA LEU A 5 0.99 8.79 4.12
C LEU A 5 1.90 9.46 3.10
N ILE A 6 2.05 8.82 1.94
CA ILE A 6 2.91 9.25 0.85
C ILE A 6 2.00 9.61 -0.34
N PRO A 7 1.67 10.90 -0.55
CA PRO A 7 0.99 11.34 -1.76
C PRO A 7 1.75 10.93 -3.02
N ILE A 8 1.17 10.07 -3.85
CA ILE A 8 1.76 9.70 -5.15
C ILE A 8 1.25 10.66 -6.22
N THR A 9 -0.03 11.00 -6.14
CA THR A 9 -0.69 11.95 -7.03
C THR A 9 -1.51 12.96 -6.24
N SER A 10 -2.03 13.98 -6.94
CA SER A 10 -3.00 14.92 -6.38
C SER A 10 -4.25 14.27 -5.77
N ARG A 11 -4.59 13.03 -6.18
CA ARG A 11 -5.79 12.31 -5.72
C ARG A 11 -5.51 10.98 -5.03
N ARG A 12 -4.29 10.45 -5.12
CA ARG A 12 -3.93 9.11 -4.63
C ARG A 12 -2.79 9.19 -3.64
N THR A 13 -3.02 8.60 -2.47
CA THR A 13 -2.04 8.52 -1.39
C THR A 13 -1.72 7.07 -1.10
N LEU A 14 -0.44 6.71 -1.16
CA LEU A 14 0.06 5.44 -0.68
C LEU A 14 0.10 5.47 0.85
N ILE A 15 -0.37 4.41 1.48
CA ILE A 15 -0.24 4.20 2.93
C ILE A 15 0.75 3.09 3.22
N TYR A 16 1.63 3.29 4.20
CA TYR A 16 2.54 2.26 4.65
C TYR A 16 2.55 2.13 6.17
N GLY A 17 2.35 0.91 6.67
CA GLY A 17 2.40 0.59 8.10
C GLY A 17 3.75 0.03 8.53
N GLN A 18 4.54 0.84 9.23
CA GLN A 18 5.78 0.41 9.87
C GLN A 18 5.48 -0.22 11.24
N ARG A 19 5.92 -1.46 11.41
CA ARG A 19 5.88 -2.14 12.71
C ARG A 19 7.07 -1.68 13.53
N LEU A 20 6.82 -0.79 14.49
CA LEU A 20 7.77 -0.45 15.53
C LEU A 20 8.02 -1.69 16.39
N ASN A 21 9.29 -1.98 16.67
CA ASN A 21 9.72 -3.14 17.47
C ASN A 21 9.31 -4.48 16.84
N LYS A 22 9.97 -4.88 15.74
CA LYS A 22 10.09 -6.32 15.46
C LYS A 22 10.86 -6.90 16.64
N ILE A 23 10.15 -7.46 17.64
CA ILE A 23 10.79 -8.25 18.69
C ILE A 23 11.35 -9.45 17.96
N THR A 24 12.62 -9.37 17.56
CA THR A 24 13.37 -10.54 17.12
C THR A 24 13.50 -11.40 18.36
N HIS A 25 12.62 -12.38 18.50
CA HIS A 25 12.80 -13.40 19.52
C HIS A 25 14.20 -13.98 19.34
N ALA A 26 15.00 -14.02 20.41
CA ALA A 26 16.37 -14.55 20.36
C ALA A 26 16.41 -16.00 19.80
N VAL A 27 15.28 -16.71 19.89
CA VAL A 27 15.03 -17.98 19.22
C VAL A 27 13.96 -17.78 18.14
N PRO A 28 14.24 -18.10 16.85
CA PRO A 28 13.26 -17.98 15.78
C PRO A 28 12.11 -18.96 15.99
N SER A 29 10.87 -18.47 15.82
CA SER A 29 9.66 -19.30 15.87
C SER A 29 9.69 -20.39 14.79
N TYR A 30 8.92 -21.46 14.96
CA TYR A 30 8.76 -22.48 13.91
C TYR A 30 8.26 -21.85 12.60
N MET A 31 7.39 -20.86 12.69
CA MET A 31 6.91 -20.11 11.53
C MET A 31 8.07 -19.34 10.86
N ASP A 32 8.92 -18.69 11.64
CA ASP A 32 10.08 -17.94 11.12
C ASP A 32 11.05 -18.87 10.39
N LYS A 33 11.28 -20.08 10.92
CA LYS A 33 12.13 -21.10 10.28
C LYS A 33 11.55 -21.55 8.94
N VAL A 34 10.23 -21.78 8.88
CA VAL A 34 9.56 -22.17 7.63
C VAL A 34 9.63 -21.04 6.61
N SER A 35 9.37 -19.80 7.01
CA SER A 35 9.50 -18.63 6.14
C SER A 35 10.92 -18.43 5.63
N ALA A 36 11.93 -18.59 6.49
CA ALA A 36 13.34 -18.50 6.09
C ALA A 36 13.73 -19.59 5.09
N LYS A 37 13.25 -20.83 5.27
CA LYS A 37 13.46 -21.91 4.30
C LYS A 37 12.80 -21.61 2.95
N ALA A 38 11.56 -21.13 2.97
CA ALA A 38 10.84 -20.75 1.75
C ALA A 38 11.56 -19.62 1.00
N ALA A 39 12.04 -18.59 1.71
CA ALA A 39 12.83 -17.51 1.13
C ALA A 39 14.13 -18.04 0.50
N LYS A 40 14.86 -18.92 1.20
CA LYS A 40 16.08 -19.53 0.66
C LYS A 40 15.81 -20.38 -0.59
N LEU A 41 14.70 -21.12 -0.61
CA LEU A 41 14.28 -21.90 -1.78
C LEU A 41 13.91 -21.00 -2.96
N TRP A 42 13.21 -19.89 -2.70
CA TRP A 42 12.86 -18.91 -3.73
C TRP A 42 14.12 -18.29 -4.34
N LEU A 43 15.07 -17.89 -3.50
CA LEU A 43 16.35 -17.33 -3.95
C LEU A 43 17.14 -18.34 -4.80
N SER A 44 17.14 -19.63 -4.44
CA SER A 44 17.83 -20.64 -5.25
C SER A 44 17.16 -20.86 -6.62
N TRP A 45 15.85 -20.70 -6.72
CA TRP A 45 15.13 -20.76 -8.00
C TRP A 45 15.39 -19.52 -8.85
N GLU A 46 15.51 -18.35 -8.23
CA GLU A 46 15.85 -17.10 -8.92
C GLU A 46 17.28 -17.10 -9.45
N SER A 47 18.24 -17.66 -8.69
CA SER A 47 19.64 -17.78 -9.10
C SER A 47 19.91 -18.89 -10.12
N ALA A 48 18.93 -19.75 -10.43
CA ALA A 48 19.13 -20.83 -11.39
C ALA A 48 19.38 -20.28 -12.81
N GLU A 49 20.34 -20.85 -13.53
CA GLU A 49 20.69 -20.39 -14.88
C GLU A 49 19.58 -20.69 -15.90
N LYS A 50 19.01 -21.91 -15.83
CA LYS A 50 17.96 -22.40 -16.74
C LYS A 50 17.08 -23.44 -16.03
N GLY A 51 15.91 -23.71 -16.61
CA GLY A 51 15.00 -24.77 -16.15
C GLY A 51 13.63 -24.26 -15.71
N TRP A 52 12.77 -25.19 -15.24
CA TRP A 52 11.42 -24.85 -14.82
C TRP A 52 11.41 -23.94 -13.57
N GLN A 53 12.37 -24.12 -12.65
CA GLN A 53 12.51 -23.29 -11.44
C GLN A 53 12.75 -21.82 -11.78
N LYS A 54 13.67 -21.55 -12.71
CA LYS A 54 13.94 -20.19 -13.21
C LYS A 54 12.71 -19.58 -13.86
N LYS A 55 12.01 -20.34 -14.73
CA LYS A 55 10.77 -19.89 -15.36
C LYS A 55 9.68 -19.58 -14.33
N VAL A 56 9.56 -20.39 -13.27
CA VAL A 56 8.60 -20.17 -12.18
C VAL A 56 8.96 -18.92 -11.39
N ALA A 57 10.23 -18.71 -11.05
CA ALA A 57 10.69 -17.52 -10.36
C ALA A 57 10.45 -16.25 -11.20
N GLU A 58 10.81 -16.26 -12.48
CA GLU A 58 10.58 -15.14 -13.41
C GLU A 58 9.10 -14.83 -13.59
N TYR A 59 8.27 -15.86 -13.80
CA TYR A 59 6.83 -15.68 -13.95
C TYR A 59 6.20 -15.21 -12.64
N GLY A 60 6.64 -15.75 -11.50
CA GLY A 60 6.21 -15.34 -10.16
C GLY A 60 6.52 -13.87 -9.89
N ASN A 61 7.74 -13.42 -10.19
CA ASN A 61 8.14 -12.01 -10.05
C ASN A 61 7.27 -11.10 -10.94
N LYS A 62 7.06 -11.47 -12.22
CA LYS A 62 6.13 -10.75 -13.11
C LYS A 62 4.70 -10.71 -12.58
N LEU A 63 4.27 -11.76 -11.89
CA LEU A 63 2.93 -11.83 -11.30
C LEU A 63 2.82 -10.98 -10.03
N PHE A 64 3.87 -10.92 -9.21
CA PHE A 64 3.94 -10.04 -8.05
C PHE A 64 3.91 -8.56 -8.43
N ASP A 65 4.53 -8.19 -9.56
CA ASP A 65 4.51 -6.83 -10.09
C ASP A 65 3.10 -6.38 -10.53
N ARG A 66 2.23 -7.33 -10.89
CA ARG A 66 0.83 -7.07 -11.26
C ARG A 66 -0.10 -6.90 -10.07
N ILE A 67 0.35 -7.23 -8.86
CA ILE A 67 -0.48 -7.04 -7.67
C ILE A 67 -0.62 -5.53 -7.44
N PRO A 68 -1.85 -5.01 -7.31
CA PRO A 68 -2.07 -3.59 -7.04
C PRO A 68 -1.28 -3.10 -5.84
N TYR A 69 -0.64 -1.94 -5.95
CA TYR A 69 0.17 -1.37 -4.88
C TYR A 69 -0.65 -1.15 -3.59
N GLU A 70 -1.97 -0.92 -3.70
CA GLU A 70 -2.88 -0.80 -2.56
C GLU A 70 -2.97 -2.09 -1.74
N GLU A 71 -2.89 -3.25 -2.40
CA GLU A 71 -2.90 -4.53 -1.69
C GLU A 71 -1.63 -4.68 -0.85
N TRP A 72 -0.46 -4.31 -1.40
CA TRP A 72 0.81 -4.30 -0.68
C TRP A 72 0.82 -3.30 0.48
N ALA A 73 0.30 -2.10 0.22
CA ALA A 73 0.08 -1.05 1.22
C ALA A 73 -0.74 -1.57 2.41
N LEU A 74 -1.90 -2.18 2.15
CA LEU A 74 -2.77 -2.72 3.20
C LEU A 74 -2.16 -3.92 3.94
N LYS A 75 -1.37 -4.76 3.25
CA LYS A 75 -0.68 -5.91 3.87
C LYS A 75 0.37 -5.48 4.90
N SER A 76 0.99 -4.31 4.73
CA SER A 76 1.99 -3.77 5.67
C SER A 76 1.38 -3.49 7.05
N ILE A 77 0.09 -3.11 7.08
CA ILE A 77 -0.63 -2.73 8.28
C ILE A 77 -0.86 -3.98 9.16
N PRO A 78 -0.48 -3.95 10.44
CA PRO A 78 -0.71 -5.07 11.34
C PRO A 78 -2.22 -5.27 11.53
N PRO A 79 -2.71 -6.50 11.76
CA PRO A 79 -4.13 -6.71 12.00
C PRO A 79 -4.54 -6.19 13.39
N LEU A 80 -5.81 -5.86 13.57
CA LEU A 80 -6.37 -5.47 14.88
C LEU A 80 -6.11 -6.52 15.97
N SER A 81 -6.18 -7.81 15.61
CA SER A 81 -5.94 -8.92 16.52
C SER A 81 -4.49 -9.05 17.01
N ALA A 82 -3.54 -8.34 16.39
CA ALA A 82 -2.17 -8.27 16.89
C ALA A 82 -2.02 -7.26 18.05
N ARG A 83 -3.05 -6.46 18.33
CA ARG A 83 -3.10 -5.61 19.52
C ARG A 83 -3.67 -6.38 20.69
N ARG A 84 -3.21 -6.02 21.89
CA ARG A 84 -3.81 -6.58 23.09
C ARG A 84 -5.20 -5.98 23.31
N PRO A 85 -6.19 -6.75 23.83
CA PRO A 85 -7.55 -6.24 24.06
C PRO A 85 -7.60 -4.94 24.88
N GLU A 86 -6.71 -4.78 25.85
CA GLU A 86 -6.56 -3.56 26.65
C GLU A 86 -6.12 -2.32 25.83
N GLU A 87 -5.35 -2.50 24.76
CA GLU A 87 -4.95 -1.42 23.85
C GLU A 87 -6.07 -1.03 22.86
N LEU A 88 -7.09 -1.88 22.72
CA LEU A 88 -8.26 -1.60 21.89
C LEU A 88 -9.30 -0.74 22.61
N THR A 89 -9.34 -0.80 23.95
CA THR A 89 -10.25 0.00 24.79
C THR A 89 -9.61 1.31 25.23
N THR A 90 -8.32 1.30 25.60
CA THR A 90 -7.56 2.51 25.94
C THR A 90 -6.19 2.43 25.28
N PRO A 91 -5.95 3.12 24.15
CA PRO A 91 -4.64 3.09 23.52
C PRO A 91 -3.62 3.75 24.45
N SER A 92 -2.78 2.95 25.13
CA SER A 92 -1.67 3.44 25.96
C SER A 92 -0.68 4.27 25.12
N THR A 93 -0.62 4.02 23.81
CA THR A 93 0.16 4.82 22.85
C THR A 93 -0.66 5.14 21.60
N PRO A 94 -0.77 6.42 21.20
CA PRO A 94 -1.43 6.80 19.95
C PRO A 94 -0.68 6.22 18.74
N VAL A 95 -1.41 6.00 17.64
CA VAL A 95 -0.78 5.67 16.35
C VAL A 95 -0.28 6.94 15.72
N GLU A 96 1.02 7.03 15.51
CA GLU A 96 1.62 8.16 14.79
C GLU A 96 1.35 8.02 13.29
N VAL A 97 0.77 9.07 12.70
CA VAL A 97 0.55 9.18 11.26
C VAL A 97 1.46 10.28 10.73
N ILE A 98 2.45 9.87 9.94
CA ILE A 98 3.47 10.74 9.36
C ILE A 98 3.04 11.15 7.95
N TYR A 99 3.05 12.45 7.67
CA TYR A 99 2.60 13.02 6.39
C TYR A 99 3.41 14.26 6.00
N PRO A 100 3.46 14.63 4.71
CA PRO A 100 4.01 15.91 4.27
C PRO A 100 3.00 17.05 4.53
N PRO A 101 3.27 17.97 5.45
CA PRO A 101 2.34 19.06 5.80
C PRO A 101 2.09 20.05 4.66
N SER A 102 2.97 20.12 3.67
CA SER A 102 2.77 20.96 2.49
C SER A 102 1.61 20.50 1.60
N ILE A 103 1.22 19.22 1.67
CA ILE A 103 0.25 18.57 0.77
C ILE A 103 -0.99 18.10 1.53
N ILE A 104 -0.81 17.40 2.67
CA ILE A 104 -1.92 16.84 3.46
C ILE A 104 -2.14 17.73 4.68
N SER A 105 -3.39 18.13 4.92
CA SER A 105 -3.78 18.78 6.17
C SER A 105 -4.14 17.74 7.24
N PRO A 106 -3.80 17.95 8.52
CA PRO A 106 -4.09 16.98 9.58
C PRO A 106 -5.58 16.61 9.71
N SER A 107 -6.50 17.52 9.40
CA SER A 107 -7.95 17.27 9.40
C SER A 107 -8.40 16.29 8.32
N GLN A 108 -7.62 16.10 7.26
CA GLN A 108 -7.92 15.17 6.16
C GLN A 108 -7.47 13.74 6.47
N ILE A 109 -6.63 13.54 7.49
CA ILE A 109 -6.07 12.22 7.80
C ILE A 109 -7.18 11.18 8.08
N PRO A 110 -8.17 11.44 8.95
CA PRO A 110 -9.22 10.46 9.22
C PRO A 110 -10.04 10.10 7.98
N SER A 111 -10.32 11.07 7.10
CA SER A 111 -11.09 10.82 5.87
C SER A 111 -10.29 10.01 4.85
N ILE A 112 -8.99 10.30 4.70
CA ILE A 112 -8.07 9.50 3.87
C ILE A 112 -8.04 8.05 4.39
N LEU A 113 -7.80 7.83 5.69
CA LEU A 113 -7.74 6.48 6.27
C LEU A 113 -9.05 5.72 6.08
N ARG A 114 -10.20 6.39 6.27
CA ARG A 114 -11.52 5.81 6.04
C ARG A 114 -11.69 5.37 4.59
N SER A 115 -11.40 6.26 3.65
CA SER A 115 -11.51 5.99 2.20
C SER A 115 -10.65 4.77 1.79
N LEU A 116 -9.38 4.76 2.18
CA LEU A 116 -8.44 3.66 1.91
C LEU A 116 -8.96 2.32 2.49
N GLY A 117 -9.49 2.34 3.71
CA GLY A 117 -10.09 1.18 4.36
C GLY A 117 -11.36 0.69 3.68
N THR A 118 -12.33 1.58 3.42
CA THR A 118 -13.65 1.18 2.94
C THR A 118 -13.64 0.67 1.52
N SER A 119 -12.93 1.34 0.61
CA SER A 119 -12.92 1.03 -0.82
C SER A 119 -12.37 -0.37 -1.12
N SER A 120 -11.43 -0.85 -0.31
CA SER A 120 -10.70 -2.09 -0.57
C SER A 120 -11.37 -3.35 -0.01
N LYS A 121 -12.30 -3.19 0.95
CA LYS A 121 -12.90 -4.32 1.69
C LYS A 121 -13.67 -5.29 0.80
N ALA A 122 -14.58 -4.79 -0.03
CA ALA A 122 -15.46 -5.62 -0.84
C ALA A 122 -14.65 -6.43 -1.87
N TYR A 123 -13.70 -5.78 -2.52
CA TYR A 123 -12.77 -6.39 -3.46
C TYR A 123 -12.00 -7.54 -2.82
N HIS A 124 -11.30 -7.29 -1.71
CA HIS A 124 -10.48 -8.34 -1.06
C HIS A 124 -11.32 -9.45 -0.45
N LYS A 125 -12.49 -9.16 0.12
CA LYS A 125 -13.41 -10.18 0.64
C LYS A 125 -13.87 -11.13 -0.47
N ARG A 126 -14.30 -10.60 -1.62
CA ARG A 126 -14.75 -11.39 -2.76
C ARG A 126 -13.62 -12.30 -3.27
N HIS A 127 -12.43 -11.74 -3.52
CA HIS A 127 -11.33 -12.51 -4.09
C HIS A 127 -10.73 -13.53 -3.11
N LEU A 128 -10.78 -13.26 -1.80
CA LEU A 128 -10.46 -14.24 -0.77
C LEU A 128 -11.39 -15.46 -0.89
N VAL A 129 -12.70 -15.25 -0.96
CA VAL A 129 -13.69 -16.33 -1.09
C VAL A 129 -13.44 -17.13 -2.37
N TRP A 130 -13.25 -16.47 -3.52
CA TRP A 130 -12.94 -17.14 -4.78
C TRP A 130 -11.64 -17.94 -4.74
N SER A 131 -10.60 -17.41 -4.10
CA SER A 131 -9.32 -18.13 -3.93
C SER A 131 -9.53 -19.39 -3.09
N CYS A 132 -10.32 -19.31 -2.01
CA CYS A 132 -10.66 -20.47 -1.17
C CYS A 132 -11.50 -21.52 -1.89
N ILE A 133 -12.45 -21.11 -2.73
CA ILE A 133 -13.26 -22.03 -3.55
C ILE A 133 -12.39 -22.70 -4.63
N GLY A 134 -11.43 -21.97 -5.21
CA GLY A 134 -10.54 -22.50 -6.23
C GLY A 134 -9.53 -23.53 -5.69
N MET A 135 -9.08 -23.40 -4.44
CA MET A 135 -8.11 -24.33 -3.83
C MET A 135 -8.49 -25.81 -3.96
N PRO A 136 -9.68 -26.28 -3.51
CA PRO A 136 -10.05 -27.70 -3.62
C PRO A 136 -10.14 -28.20 -5.07
N ILE A 137 -10.46 -27.32 -6.03
CA ILE A 137 -10.53 -27.67 -7.46
C ILE A 137 -9.12 -28.00 -7.99
N VAL A 138 -8.09 -27.32 -7.50
CA VAL A 138 -6.72 -27.51 -7.96
C VAL A 138 -5.89 -28.48 -7.11
N VAL A 139 -6.41 -28.95 -5.97
CA VAL A 139 -5.74 -29.97 -5.13
C VAL A 139 -5.33 -31.23 -5.91
N PRO A 140 -6.16 -31.79 -6.83
CA PRO A 140 -5.80 -33.00 -7.58
C PRO A 140 -4.51 -32.88 -8.40
N PHE A 141 -4.09 -31.67 -8.79
CA PHE A 141 -2.83 -31.46 -9.50
C PHE A 141 -1.57 -31.73 -8.64
N ALA A 142 -1.72 -31.94 -7.33
CA ALA A 142 -0.63 -32.36 -6.45
C ALA A 142 -0.10 -33.78 -6.74
N LEU A 143 -0.84 -34.57 -7.52
CA LEU A 143 -0.45 -35.95 -7.87
C LEU A 143 0.66 -36.03 -8.93
N VAL A 144 1.08 -34.89 -9.52
CA VAL A 144 2.17 -34.86 -10.52
C VAL A 144 3.54 -34.78 -9.83
N PRO A 145 4.42 -35.80 -9.95
CA PRO A 145 5.63 -35.92 -9.12
C PRO A 145 6.77 -34.96 -9.51
N VAL A 146 6.73 -34.32 -10.68
CA VAL A 146 7.86 -33.54 -11.22
C VAL A 146 7.76 -32.05 -10.87
N ILE A 147 6.55 -31.51 -10.68
CA ILE A 147 6.32 -30.07 -10.51
C ILE A 147 5.48 -29.87 -9.24
N PRO A 148 5.86 -28.97 -8.32
CA PRO A 148 5.02 -28.65 -7.17
C PRO A 148 3.63 -28.20 -7.65
N ASN A 149 2.58 -28.35 -6.84
CA ASN A 149 1.24 -27.87 -7.20
C ASN A 149 1.19 -26.32 -7.19
N LEU A 150 1.81 -25.70 -8.18
CA LEU A 150 1.90 -24.25 -8.36
C LEU A 150 0.51 -23.60 -8.39
N PRO A 151 -0.51 -24.16 -9.06
CA PRO A 151 -1.88 -23.62 -8.99
C PRO A 151 -2.41 -23.52 -7.56
N PHE A 152 -2.24 -24.58 -6.76
CA PHE A 152 -2.66 -24.57 -5.36
C PHE A 152 -1.89 -23.54 -4.54
N PHE A 153 -0.56 -23.55 -4.62
CA PHE A 153 0.26 -22.60 -3.86
C PHE A 153 -0.01 -21.15 -4.26
N TYR A 154 -0.29 -20.89 -5.54
CA TYR A 154 -0.71 -19.58 -6.01
C TYR A 154 -2.04 -19.15 -5.37
N LEU A 155 -3.08 -19.99 -5.40
CA LEU A 155 -4.37 -19.67 -4.79
C LEU A 155 -4.27 -19.52 -3.27
N ALA A 156 -3.48 -20.35 -2.60
CA ALA A 156 -3.22 -20.22 -1.16
C ALA A 156 -2.51 -18.89 -0.85
N TYR A 157 -1.51 -18.51 -1.65
CA TYR A 157 -0.84 -17.22 -1.53
C TYR A 157 -1.78 -16.04 -1.80
N ARG A 158 -2.63 -16.11 -2.84
CA ARG A 158 -3.64 -15.08 -3.13
C ARG A 158 -4.66 -14.95 -2.01
N ALA A 159 -5.15 -16.07 -1.48
CA ALA A 159 -6.02 -16.09 -0.31
C ALA A 159 -5.34 -15.40 0.89
N PHE A 160 -4.10 -15.76 1.20
CA PHE A 160 -3.33 -15.12 2.26
C PHE A 160 -3.18 -13.60 2.05
N CYS A 161 -2.84 -13.17 0.83
CA CYS A 161 -2.67 -11.76 0.51
C CYS A 161 -3.97 -10.97 0.67
N HIS A 162 -5.08 -11.48 0.12
CA HIS A 162 -6.39 -10.85 0.25
C HIS A 162 -6.89 -10.84 1.70
N TRP A 163 -6.66 -11.91 2.45
CA TRP A 163 -6.94 -11.94 3.88
C TRP A 163 -6.16 -10.82 4.60
N LYS A 164 -4.85 -10.76 4.39
CA LYS A 164 -3.97 -9.77 5.04
C LYS A 164 -4.39 -8.34 4.70
N ALA A 165 -4.64 -8.04 3.43
CA ALA A 165 -5.12 -6.74 2.99
C ALA A 165 -6.50 -6.40 3.60
N LEU A 166 -7.42 -7.37 3.68
CA LEU A 166 -8.72 -7.19 4.33
C LEU A 166 -8.59 -6.85 5.83
N LEU A 167 -7.66 -7.49 6.54
CA LEU A 167 -7.39 -7.17 7.95
C LEU A 167 -6.78 -5.77 8.11
N GLY A 168 -5.88 -5.37 7.22
CA GLY A 168 -5.31 -4.02 7.19
C GLY A 168 -6.39 -2.96 6.93
N ALA A 169 -7.26 -3.19 5.94
CA ALA A 169 -8.37 -2.31 5.61
C ALA A 169 -9.36 -2.12 6.79
N LYS A 170 -9.71 -3.22 7.48
CA LYS A 170 -10.52 -3.17 8.70
C LYS A 170 -9.85 -2.37 9.82
N HIS A 171 -8.53 -2.49 9.96
CA HIS A 171 -7.78 -1.72 10.96
C HIS A 171 -7.79 -0.23 10.63
N LEU A 172 -7.62 0.16 9.36
CA LEU A 172 -7.71 1.56 8.95
C LEU A 172 -9.08 2.17 9.22
N GLU A 173 -10.14 1.45 8.87
CA GLU A 173 -11.50 1.87 9.15
C GLU A 173 -11.75 2.04 10.65
N TRP A 174 -11.29 1.07 11.46
CA TRP A 174 -11.38 1.16 12.93
C TRP A 174 -10.63 2.39 13.47
N LEU A 175 -9.41 2.66 12.99
CA LEU A 175 -8.63 3.83 13.39
C LEU A 175 -9.33 5.12 13.00
N ALA A 176 -9.88 5.22 11.79
CA ALA A 176 -10.57 6.41 11.33
C ALA A 176 -11.84 6.69 12.15
N THR A 177 -12.60 5.65 12.49
CA THR A 177 -13.79 5.78 13.36
C THR A 177 -13.40 6.17 14.77
N LYS A 178 -12.38 5.54 15.36
CA LYS A 178 -11.94 5.84 16.72
C LYS A 178 -11.30 7.21 16.86
N ALA A 179 -10.59 7.68 15.84
CA ALA A 179 -10.07 9.04 15.80
C ALA A 179 -11.18 10.10 15.83
N GLN A 180 -12.35 9.83 15.24
CA GLN A 180 -13.49 10.75 15.27
C GLN A 180 -14.16 10.80 16.66
N GLU A 181 -14.09 9.70 17.41
CA GLU A 181 -14.62 9.62 18.78
C GLU A 181 -13.64 10.17 19.82
N ASN A 182 -12.33 9.97 19.60
CA ASN A 182 -11.27 10.33 20.53
C ASN A 182 -9.97 10.68 19.78
N ASP A 183 -9.59 11.96 19.85
CA ASP A 183 -8.37 12.49 19.23
C ASP A 183 -7.08 11.84 19.78
N ALA A 184 -7.12 11.20 20.96
CA ALA A 184 -5.95 10.52 21.53
C ALA A 184 -5.58 9.22 20.80
N VAL A 185 -6.38 8.73 19.85
CA VAL A 185 -6.11 7.48 19.12
C VAL A 185 -5.08 7.67 18.00
N LEU A 186 -5.13 8.82 17.31
CA LEU A 186 -4.24 9.16 16.20
C LEU A 186 -3.45 10.42 16.54
N LYS A 187 -2.13 10.34 16.39
CA LYS A 187 -1.24 11.50 16.49
C LYS A 187 -0.75 11.86 15.11
N ALA A 188 -1.26 12.96 14.56
CA ALA A 188 -0.79 13.50 13.29
C ALA A 188 0.60 14.15 13.48
N VAL A 189 1.61 13.66 12.76
CA VAL A 189 3.00 14.16 12.84
C VAL A 189 3.43 14.63 11.45
N GLY A 190 3.50 15.95 11.25
CA GLY A 190 4.04 16.52 10.02
C GLY A 190 5.55 16.27 9.94
N SER A 191 6.02 15.65 8.85
CA SER A 191 7.44 15.37 8.65
C SER A 191 8.06 16.40 7.72
N ASN A 192 8.89 17.29 8.27
CA ASN A 192 9.63 18.29 7.50
C ASN A 192 10.63 17.66 6.51
N VAL A 193 11.18 16.49 6.86
CA VAL A 193 12.13 15.77 5.99
C VAL A 193 11.41 15.23 4.76
N LEU A 194 10.22 14.66 4.95
CA LEU A 194 9.37 14.23 3.86
C LEU A 194 8.91 15.42 3.01
N ASP A 195 8.50 16.50 3.68
CA ASP A 195 8.05 17.74 3.05
C ASP A 195 9.10 18.34 2.11
N ALA A 196 10.37 18.32 2.54
CA ALA A 196 11.48 18.84 1.75
C ALA A 196 11.64 18.11 0.40
N VAL A 197 11.37 16.81 0.35
CA VAL A 197 11.41 16.04 -0.92
C VAL A 197 10.32 16.52 -1.87
N TYR A 198 9.10 16.70 -1.37
CA TYR A 198 7.99 17.22 -2.18
C TYR A 198 8.21 18.65 -2.64
N GLU A 199 8.75 19.53 -1.79
CA GLU A 199 9.07 20.90 -2.18
C GLU A 199 10.19 20.96 -3.23
N ARG A 200 11.25 20.14 -3.10
CA ARG A 200 12.32 20.01 -4.11
C ARG A 200 11.74 19.55 -5.45
N ARG A 201 10.83 18.57 -5.42
CA ARG A 201 10.17 18.05 -6.61
C ARG A 201 9.25 19.09 -7.25
N ARG A 202 8.49 19.82 -6.44
CA ARG A 202 7.63 20.93 -6.89
C ARG A 202 8.44 22.02 -7.60
N LEU A 203 9.57 22.44 -7.02
CA LEU A 203 10.46 23.44 -7.61
C LEU A 203 11.06 22.96 -8.94
N SER A 204 11.50 21.69 -9.00
CA SER A 204 11.99 21.07 -10.23
C SER A 204 10.90 21.01 -11.31
N ALA A 205 9.66 20.70 -10.94
CA ALA A 205 8.52 20.67 -11.85
C ALA A 205 8.10 22.07 -12.34
N ALA A 206 8.11 23.07 -11.46
CA ALA A 206 7.83 24.46 -11.80
C ALA A 206 8.80 24.99 -12.85
N ASN A 207 10.10 24.71 -12.69
CA ASN A 207 11.14 25.09 -13.65
C ASN A 207 11.00 24.39 -15.02
N ARG A 208 10.46 23.16 -15.05
CA ARG A 208 10.30 22.37 -16.29
C ARG A 208 9.03 22.71 -17.07
N VAL A 209 7.92 22.96 -16.37
CA VAL A 209 6.56 23.00 -16.96
C VAL A 209 5.93 24.40 -16.85
N GLY A 210 6.58 25.37 -16.19
CA GLY A 210 6.01 26.71 -16.00
C GLY A 210 4.77 26.70 -15.09
N LEU A 211 4.68 25.74 -14.17
CA LEU A 211 3.60 25.64 -13.18
C LEU A 211 3.82 26.69 -12.08
N ASP A 212 3.34 27.90 -12.34
CA ASP A 212 3.62 29.10 -11.54
C ASP A 212 2.88 29.14 -10.18
N ARG A 213 1.89 28.24 -9.95
CA ARG A 213 1.14 28.19 -8.68
C ARG A 213 1.17 26.81 -8.03
N ARG A 214 1.55 26.81 -6.74
CA ARG A 214 1.47 25.66 -5.81
C ARG A 214 0.10 24.97 -5.82
N THR A 215 -0.98 25.73 -6.02
CA THR A 215 -2.35 25.21 -6.14
C THR A 215 -2.53 24.27 -7.33
N ASP A 216 -1.89 24.56 -8.47
CA ASP A 216 -2.03 23.78 -9.70
C ASP A 216 -1.31 22.44 -9.59
N TRP A 217 -0.25 22.38 -8.80
CA TRP A 217 0.47 21.14 -8.51
C TRP A 217 -0.30 20.25 -7.53
N MET A 218 -0.94 20.83 -6.51
CA MET A 218 -1.69 20.08 -5.50
C MET A 218 -3.11 19.68 -5.92
N GLN A 219 -3.78 20.50 -6.75
CA GLN A 219 -5.21 20.32 -7.11
C GLN A 219 -5.42 19.82 -8.55
N GLY A 220 -4.36 19.46 -9.28
CA GLY A 220 -4.47 18.89 -10.64
C GLY A 220 -4.50 19.91 -11.79
N GLY A 221 -4.13 21.17 -11.52
CA GLY A 221 -4.17 22.27 -12.48
C GLY A 221 -5.60 22.72 -12.82
N ARG A 222 -5.74 23.71 -13.70
CA ARG A 222 -7.05 24.29 -14.08
C ARG A 222 -8.02 23.28 -14.70
N ASP A 223 -7.50 22.20 -15.26
CA ASP A 223 -8.28 21.15 -15.92
C ASP A 223 -8.73 20.04 -14.94
N GLY A 224 -8.29 20.12 -13.67
CA GLY A 224 -8.61 19.13 -12.63
C GLY A 224 -8.02 17.74 -12.88
N ALA A 225 -7.10 17.58 -13.83
CA ALA A 225 -6.50 16.29 -14.17
C ALA A 225 -5.63 15.76 -13.02
N ASP A 226 -5.66 14.46 -12.76
CA ASP A 226 -4.80 13.86 -11.73
C ASP A 226 -3.32 13.94 -12.15
N ARG A 227 -2.44 14.44 -11.28
CA ARG A 227 -1.02 14.67 -11.58
C ARG A 227 -0.13 13.93 -10.58
N LEU A 228 0.95 13.34 -11.09
CA LEU A 228 2.01 12.77 -10.26
C LEU A 228 2.68 13.87 -9.42
N LEU A 229 2.74 13.65 -8.12
CA LEU A 229 3.45 14.50 -7.16
C LEU A 229 4.89 14.01 -6.95
N ILE A 230 5.11 12.71 -7.10
CA ILE A 230 6.44 12.08 -7.07
C ILE A 230 6.57 11.06 -8.20
N GLU A 231 7.80 10.78 -8.59
CA GLU A 231 8.17 9.73 -9.54
C GLU A 231 8.98 8.62 -8.86
N ALA A 232 9.26 7.55 -9.60
CA ALA A 232 10.04 6.42 -9.09
C ALA A 232 11.44 6.82 -8.60
N GLU A 233 12.03 7.87 -9.20
CA GLU A 233 13.34 8.42 -8.81
C GLU A 233 13.32 9.00 -7.39
N ASP A 234 12.19 9.59 -6.98
CA ASP A 234 12.03 10.24 -5.68
C ASP A 234 11.82 9.21 -4.56
N ALA A 235 11.38 7.98 -4.89
CA ALA A 235 11.09 6.93 -3.92
C ALA A 235 12.31 6.55 -3.06
N GLN A 236 13.50 6.52 -3.66
CA GLN A 236 14.75 6.27 -2.95
C GLN A 236 15.14 7.43 -2.03
N GLU A 237 14.86 8.68 -2.43
CA GLU A 237 15.08 9.86 -1.59
C GLU A 237 14.13 9.83 -0.38
N ILE A 238 12.85 9.52 -0.59
CA ILE A 238 11.85 9.37 0.49
C ILE A 238 12.25 8.28 1.47
N ALA A 239 12.65 7.10 0.97
CA ALA A 239 13.05 5.99 1.82
C ALA A 239 14.30 6.31 2.64
N LYS A 240 15.29 7.00 2.06
CA LYS A 240 16.48 7.47 2.78
C LYS A 240 16.14 8.55 3.81
N ALA A 241 15.30 9.51 3.44
CA ALA A 241 14.84 10.59 4.31
C ALA A 241 14.12 10.08 5.57
N LEU A 242 13.39 8.97 5.44
CA LEU A 242 12.64 8.35 6.53
C LEU A 242 13.42 7.22 7.24
N ASP A 243 14.67 6.97 6.86
CA ASP A 243 15.51 5.85 7.31
C ASP A 243 14.78 4.50 7.22
N PHE A 244 14.11 4.28 6.10
CA PHE A 244 13.21 3.16 5.91
C PHE A 244 13.27 2.60 4.48
N PRO A 245 14.28 1.75 4.18
CA PRO A 245 14.58 1.31 2.81
C PRO A 245 13.49 0.42 2.20
N GLU A 246 12.73 -0.32 3.01
CA GLU A 246 11.62 -1.17 2.53
C GLU A 246 10.51 -0.36 1.83
N LEU A 247 10.38 0.94 2.14
CA LEU A 247 9.38 1.83 1.53
C LEU A 247 9.67 2.15 0.06
N ALA A 248 10.95 2.18 -0.34
CA ALA A 248 11.32 2.57 -1.70
C ALA A 248 10.63 1.70 -2.74
N VAL A 249 10.65 0.38 -2.54
CA VAL A 249 10.04 -0.60 -3.45
C VAL A 249 8.54 -0.38 -3.59
N GLU A 250 7.85 -0.04 -2.50
CA GLU A 250 6.40 0.21 -2.52
C GLU A 250 6.06 1.54 -3.22
N CYS A 251 6.86 2.58 -2.99
CA CYS A 251 6.73 3.87 -3.67
C CYS A 251 7.00 3.73 -5.18
N GLU A 252 8.07 3.05 -5.57
CA GLU A 252 8.42 2.78 -6.98
C GLU A 252 7.31 2.00 -7.68
N ARG A 253 6.78 0.95 -7.03
CA ARG A 253 5.66 0.16 -7.56
C ARG A 253 4.42 1.02 -7.76
N ALA A 254 4.06 1.82 -6.77
CA ALA A 254 2.90 2.72 -6.85
C ALA A 254 3.06 3.73 -7.99
N CYS A 255 4.22 4.39 -8.09
CA CYS A 255 4.51 5.35 -9.16
C CYS A 255 4.42 4.69 -10.54
N LYS A 256 5.01 3.51 -10.70
CA LYS A 256 4.98 2.77 -11.96
C LYS A 256 3.55 2.42 -12.37
N GLN A 257 2.79 1.76 -11.50
CA GLN A 257 1.41 1.33 -11.79
C GLN A 257 0.50 2.52 -12.11
N ILE A 258 0.56 3.58 -11.33
CA ILE A 258 -0.24 4.78 -11.57
C ILE A 258 0.18 5.48 -12.87
N SER A 259 1.48 5.58 -13.15
CA SER A 259 1.97 6.18 -14.40
C SER A 259 1.54 5.39 -15.64
N GLU A 260 1.49 4.06 -15.54
CA GLU A 260 0.99 3.19 -16.61
C GLU A 260 -0.52 3.36 -16.79
N GLU A 261 -1.29 3.45 -15.69
CA GLU A 261 -2.73 3.71 -15.71
C GLU A 261 -3.06 5.06 -16.34
N MET A 262 -2.32 6.11 -16.02
CA MET A 262 -2.50 7.46 -16.58
C MET A 262 -2.20 7.54 -18.09
N LYS A 263 -1.38 6.63 -18.62
CA LYS A 263 -1.06 6.57 -20.07
C LYS A 263 -2.14 5.86 -20.89
N LEU A 264 -3.00 5.06 -20.25
CA LEU A 264 -4.06 4.35 -20.95
C LEU A 264 -5.17 5.34 -21.34
N PRO A 265 -5.73 5.25 -22.56
CA PRO A 265 -6.91 6.03 -22.91
C PRO A 265 -8.03 5.68 -21.92
N SER A 266 -8.68 6.70 -21.37
CA SER A 266 -9.73 6.58 -20.37
C SER A 266 -10.94 5.84 -20.95
N ASN A 267 -10.88 4.50 -20.97
CA ASN A 267 -12.02 3.63 -21.26
C ASN A 267 -12.69 3.28 -19.91
N PRO A 268 -13.90 3.78 -19.64
CA PRO A 268 -14.57 3.58 -18.36
C PRO A 268 -14.83 2.09 -18.03
N ALA A 269 -14.87 1.20 -19.05
CA ALA A 269 -15.08 -0.24 -18.84
C ALA A 269 -13.80 -1.03 -18.43
N ALA A 270 -12.61 -0.42 -18.56
CA ALA A 270 -11.34 -1.04 -18.19
C ALA A 270 -10.92 -0.68 -16.74
N ALA A 271 -11.19 0.55 -16.30
CA ALA A 271 -10.87 1.02 -14.94
C ALA A 271 -11.55 0.18 -13.84
N GLU A 272 -12.76 -0.32 -14.09
CA GLU A 272 -13.50 -1.15 -13.13
C GLU A 272 -12.88 -2.56 -12.92
N LYS A 273 -12.04 -3.02 -13.86
CA LYS A 273 -11.48 -4.39 -13.84
C LYS A 273 -10.06 -4.47 -13.30
N THR A 274 -9.32 -3.36 -13.25
CA THR A 274 -7.86 -3.38 -13.04
C THR A 274 -7.40 -2.69 -11.75
N SER A 275 -8.17 -1.74 -11.20
CA SER A 275 -7.80 -1.00 -9.98
C SER A 275 -8.73 -1.31 -8.81
N VAL A 276 -8.18 -1.39 -7.60
CA VAL A 276 -8.98 -1.21 -6.38
C VAL A 276 -9.61 0.19 -6.48
N PRO A 277 -10.94 0.36 -6.36
CA PRO A 277 -11.60 1.64 -6.63
C PRO A 277 -11.24 2.67 -5.55
N MET A 278 -10.12 3.38 -5.72
CA MET A 278 -9.55 4.29 -4.74
C MET A 278 -9.46 5.70 -5.32
N HIS A 279 -10.60 6.30 -5.63
CA HIS A 279 -10.68 7.74 -5.83
C HIS A 279 -10.88 8.41 -4.47
N THR A 280 -9.86 9.09 -3.96
CA THR A 280 -10.01 10.01 -2.84
C THR A 280 -10.61 11.30 -3.38
N GLU A 281 -11.93 11.46 -3.28
CA GLU A 281 -12.55 12.78 -3.47
C GLU A 281 -12.15 13.65 -2.29
N ILE A 282 -11.25 14.61 -2.54
CA ILE A 282 -10.99 15.71 -1.61
C ILE A 282 -12.25 16.58 -1.64
N VAL A 283 -13.14 16.37 -0.65
CA VAL A 283 -14.33 17.22 -0.47
C VAL A 283 -13.86 18.64 -0.14
N ASN A 284 -14.00 19.53 -1.11
CA ASN A 284 -13.84 20.97 -0.92
C ASN A 284 -15.06 21.48 -0.13
N GLU A 285 -14.95 21.59 1.20
CA GLU A 285 -15.90 22.42 1.95
C GLU A 285 -15.66 23.89 1.59
N LYS A 286 -16.52 24.42 0.71
CA LYS A 286 -16.63 25.88 0.55
C LYS A 286 -17.08 26.48 1.89
N PRO A 287 -16.44 27.56 2.38
CA PRO A 287 -16.97 28.28 3.51
C PRO A 287 -18.33 28.86 3.11
N LYS A 288 -19.37 28.56 3.89
CA LYS A 288 -20.65 29.27 3.79
C LYS A 288 -20.38 30.74 4.09
N SER A 289 -20.45 31.56 3.05
CA SER A 289 -20.56 33.01 3.18
C SER A 289 -21.83 33.35 3.96
N GLN A 290 -21.65 34.27 4.90
CA GLN A 290 -22.64 34.83 5.83
C GLN A 290 -23.92 35.30 5.14
#